data_AF-W1XPQ4-F1
#
_entry.id   AF-W1XPQ4-F1
#
_cell.length_a   1.000
_cell.length_b   1.000
_cell.length_c   1.000
_cell.angle_alpha   90.00
_cell.angle_beta   90.00
_cell.angle_gamma   90.00
#
_symmetry.space_group_name_H-M   'P 1'
#
loop_
_entity.id
_entity.type
_entity.pdbx_description
1 polymer ?
#
loop_
_entity_poly.entity_id
_entity_poly.type
_entity_poly.pdbx_seq_one_letter_code
_entity_poly.pdbx_strand_id
1 'polypeptide(L)' 'VVAQEGEDEYQLIVRVLKETNGVVAGPKGAAQRLGLKRTTLLSRMKRLGIDKSALI' A
#
# COMPACT_ATOMS: atom_id res chain seq x y z
N VAL A 1 4.76 -25.35 -2.91
CA VAL A 1 4.13 -24.22 -3.63
C VAL A 1 4.40 -22.94 -2.85
N VAL A 2 5.53 -22.27 -3.08
CA VAL A 2 5.91 -21.05 -2.35
C VAL A 2 6.10 -19.93 -3.37
N ALA A 3 4.98 -19.44 -3.88
CA ALA A 3 4.96 -18.44 -4.93
C ALA A 3 4.19 -17.22 -4.41
N GLN A 4 4.91 -16.09 -4.34
CA GLN A 4 4.40 -14.74 -4.67
C GLN A 4 3.66 -13.88 -3.64
N GLU A 5 3.65 -14.18 -2.33
CA GLU A 5 3.03 -13.26 -1.34
C GLU A 5 3.59 -11.83 -1.39
N GLY A 6 4.86 -11.65 -1.78
CA GLY A 6 5.48 -10.32 -1.89
C GLY A 6 5.09 -9.52 -3.14
N GLU A 7 4.80 -10.18 -4.26
CA GLU A 7 4.48 -9.51 -5.53
C GLU A 7 3.02 -9.07 -5.58
N ASP A 8 2.11 -9.94 -5.11
CA ASP A 8 0.69 -9.62 -5.03
C ASP A 8 0.42 -8.45 -4.09
N GLU A 9 1.11 -8.41 -2.95
CA GLU A 9 0.91 -7.33 -1.97
C GLU A 9 1.45 -5.98 -2.48
N TYR A 10 2.60 -5.98 -3.17
CA TYR A 10 3.11 -4.76 -3.81
C TYR A 10 2.11 -4.21 -4.82
N GLN A 11 1.61 -5.06 -5.73
CA GLN A 11 0.64 -4.69 -6.75
C GLN A 11 -0.66 -4.17 -6.13
N LEU A 12 -1.15 -4.83 -5.07
CA LEU A 12 -2.36 -4.43 -4.37
C LEU A 12 -2.19 -3.06 -3.71
N ILE A 13 -1.08 -2.83 -3.00
CA ILE A 13 -0.78 -1.56 -2.35
C ILE A 13 -0.64 -0.44 -3.39
N VAL A 14 0.11 -0.68 -4.47
CA VAL A 14 0.29 0.29 -5.56
C VAL A 14 -1.03 0.62 -6.25
N ARG A 15 -1.87 -0.37 -6.53
CA ARG A 15 -3.18 -0.16 -7.15
C ARG A 15 -4.08 0.69 -6.26
N VAL A 16 -4.19 0.34 -4.98
CA VAL A 16 -4.99 1.11 -4.03
C VAL A 16 -4.42 2.52 -3.86
N LEU A 17 -3.09 2.69 -3.79
CA LEU A 17 -2.47 4.01 -3.71
C LEU A 17 -2.77 4.85 -4.96
N LYS A 18 -2.77 4.27 -6.16
CA LYS A 18 -3.20 4.98 -7.37
C LYS A 18 -4.66 5.41 -7.28
N GLU A 19 -5.54 4.51 -6.85
CA GLU A 19 -6.97 4.83 -6.67
C GLU A 19 -7.21 5.89 -5.59
N THR A 20 -6.36 5.96 -4.57
CA THR A 20 -6.44 6.97 -3.51
C THR A 20 -5.57 8.20 -3.78
N ASN A 21 -5.01 8.35 -4.98
CA ASN A 21 -4.17 9.49 -5.36
C ASN A 21 -2.95 9.69 -4.42
N GLY A 22 -2.35 8.58 -3.99
CA GLY A 22 -1.24 8.53 -3.05
C GLY A 22 -1.65 8.79 -1.60
N VAL A 23 -2.94 8.88 -1.26
CA VAL A 23 -3.37 9.08 0.13
C VAL A 23 -3.20 7.78 0.91
N VAL A 24 -2.26 7.74 1.86
CA VAL A 24 -1.97 6.58 2.73
C VAL A 24 -2.88 6.56 3.96
N ALA A 25 -3.26 7.73 4.48
CA ALA A 25 -3.93 7.91 5.76
C ALA A 25 -5.22 8.72 5.64
N GLY A 26 -6.17 8.47 6.54
CA GLY A 26 -7.48 9.11 6.55
C GLY A 26 -8.60 8.22 5.98
N PRO A 27 -9.86 8.68 6.02
CA PRO A 27 -11.03 7.86 5.66
C PRO A 27 -11.05 7.42 4.18
N LYS A 28 -10.34 8.14 3.30
CA LYS A 28 -10.14 7.78 1.89
C LYS A 28 -8.74 7.23 1.59
N GLY A 29 -7.95 6.92 2.62
CA GLY A 29 -6.58 6.46 2.47
C GLY A 29 -6.48 4.98 2.11
N ALA A 30 -5.34 4.60 1.52
CA ALA A 30 -5.05 3.24 1.11
C ALA A 30 -5.07 2.26 2.29
N ALA A 31 -4.64 2.69 3.48
CA ALA A 31 -4.72 1.88 4.68
C ALA A 31 -6.16 1.53 5.04
N GLN A 32 -7.07 2.51 4.95
CA GLN A 32 -8.49 2.30 5.24
C GLN A 32 -9.15 1.40 4.18
N ARG A 33 -8.84 1.62 2.89
CA ARG A 33 -9.31 0.78 1.77
C ARG A 33 -8.84 -0.67 1.89
N LEU A 34 -7.62 -0.88 2.37
CA LEU A 34 -7.03 -2.20 2.61
C LEU A 34 -7.46 -2.82 3.95
N GLY A 35 -8.20 -2.08 4.80
CA GLY A 35 -8.55 -2.53 6.15
C GLY A 35 -7.34 -2.69 7.08
N LEU A 36 -6.21 -2.08 6.73
CA LEU A 36 -4.96 -2.16 7.47
C LEU A 36 -4.79 -0.95 8.39
N LYS A 37 -4.12 -1.15 9.52
CA LYS A 37 -3.64 -0.01 10.31
C LYS A 37 -2.66 0.81 9.46
N ARG A 38 -2.75 2.14 9.56
CA ARG A 38 -1.82 3.08 8.93
C ARG A 38 -0.35 2.67 9.15
N THR A 39 -0.01 2.27 10.38
CA THR A 39 1.35 1.84 10.75
C THR A 39 1.77 0.53 10.09
N THR A 40 0.85 -0.41 9.91
CA THR A 40 1.11 -1.67 9.18
C THR A 40 1.36 -1.40 7.71
N LEU A 41 0.54 -0.57 7.07
CA LEU A 41 0.74 -0.20 5.67
C LEU A 41 2.08 0.53 5.49
N LEU A 42 2.44 1.46 6.38
CA LEU A 42 3.75 2.13 6.38
C LEU A 42 4.92 1.14 6.51
N SER A 43 4.82 0.16 7.39
CA SER A 43 5.86 -0.87 7.56
C SER A 43 6.00 -1.74 6.32
N ARG A 44 4.88 -2.16 5.72
CA ARG A 44 4.87 -2.92 4.45
C ARG A 44 5.42 -2.09 3.29
N MET A 45 4.98 -0.83 3.13
CA MET A 45 5.51 0.10 2.13
C MET A 45 7.03 0.27 2.29
N LYS A 46 7.54 0.42 3.51
CA LYS A 46 8.98 0.52 3.78
C LYS A 46 9.73 -0.78 3.45
N ARG A 47 9.15 -1.95 3.75
CA ARG A 47 9.73 -3.26 3.39
C ARG A 47 9.74 -3.51 1.88
N LEU A 48 8.71 -3.04 1.19
CA LEU A 48 8.51 -3.22 -0.25
C LEU A 48 9.11 -2.08 -1.10
N GLY A 49 9.68 -1.05 -0.48
CA GLY A 49 10.23 0.11 -1.19
C GLY A 49 9.17 0.95 -1.92
N ILE A 50 7.94 0.98 -1.42
CA ILE A 50 6.83 1.74 -2.01
C ILE A 50 6.82 3.15 -1.41
N ASP A 51 7.21 4.14 -2.22
CA ASP A 51 7.17 5.53 -1.83
C ASP A 51 5.87 6.22 -2.28
N LYS A 52 5.20 6.87 -1.32
CA LYS A 52 4.01 7.69 -1.56
C LYS A 52 4.26 8.76 -2.64
N SER A 53 5.47 9.30 -2.67
CA SER A 53 5.87 10.37 -3.59
C SER A 53 6.19 9.88 -5.00
N ALA A 54 6.35 8.56 -5.19
CA ALA A 54 6.61 7.98 -6.50
C ALA A 54 5.32 7.71 -7.30
N LEU A 55 4.15 7.88 -6.67
CA LEU A 55 2.83 7.55 -7.23
C LEU A 55 1.97 8.78 -7.54
N ILE A 56 2.48 9.99 -7.27
CA ILE A 56 1.84 11.29 -7.57
C ILE A 56 2.71 12.02 -8.58
#